data_AF-S4RYJ0-F1
#
_entry.id   AF-S4RYJ0-F1
#
_cell.length_a   1.000
_cell.length_b   1.000
_cell.length_c   1.000
_cell.angle_alpha   90.00
_cell.angle_beta   90.00
_cell.angle_gamma   90.00
#
_symmetry.space_group_name_H-M   'P 1'
#
loop_
_entity.id
_entity.type
_entity.pdbx_description
1 polymer ?
#
loop_
_entity_poly.entity_id
_entity_poly.type
_entity_poly.pdbx_seq_one_letter_code
_entity_poly.pdbx_strand_id
1 'polypeptide(L)'
;KAYKGKVNLSKVSFVLGFFKSRKKLSCSKTVQGNQLASTQSYAEAIEKFTEAIKLYPQDFRYFGNRSYCFERLGKYNDALMDAEIAVNINPIWPRGYFRKARACIGLKHYREAESALCQVISLDMSSEDAKQELMNVRTLRLMEMGFPQQQSEAAIWEYDTVDAALEALLRKTVNRSLTILERYNLISLWVGNLTSAVTEDMLQTLFSPFGQIHSFRMLLDRKCAFVNYTTKEAADRALWSLQGYQVANTNLLIRFQSASTKSVAAAFQQPQAVPPPPASKNGFSKMQSKNGFH
;
A
#
# COMPACT_ATOMS: atom_id res chain seq x y z
N LYS A 1 5.04 -68.79 8.63
CA LYS A 1 6.27 -68.55 9.43
C LYS A 1 6.24 -67.12 9.96
N ALA A 2 5.88 -66.91 11.22
CA ALA A 2 5.83 -65.59 11.84
C ALA A 2 7.22 -65.18 12.34
N TYR A 3 7.79 -64.09 11.79
CA TYR A 3 9.02 -63.48 12.29
C TYR A 3 8.73 -62.76 13.61
N LYS A 4 8.92 -63.44 14.75
CA LYS A 4 9.05 -62.79 16.06
C LYS A 4 10.49 -62.28 16.22
N GLY A 5 10.75 -61.06 15.76
CA GLY A 5 11.99 -60.37 16.05
C GLY A 5 12.09 -60.10 17.56
N LYS A 6 13.00 -60.78 18.27
CA LYS A 6 13.31 -60.49 19.67
C LYS A 6 14.00 -59.12 19.74
N VAL A 7 13.28 -58.11 20.21
CA VAL A 7 13.86 -56.80 20.52
C VAL A 7 14.86 -56.98 21.66
N ASN A 8 16.14 -56.64 21.40
CA ASN A 8 17.19 -56.75 22.41
C ASN A 8 17.08 -55.59 23.41
N LEU A 9 16.46 -55.84 24.55
CA LEU A 9 16.16 -54.86 25.60
C LEU A 9 17.41 -54.14 26.15
N SER A 10 18.59 -54.78 26.14
CA SER A 10 19.83 -54.12 26.60
C SER A 10 20.36 -53.10 25.58
N LYS A 11 20.26 -53.40 24.27
CA LYS A 11 20.55 -52.41 23.20
C LYS A 11 19.57 -51.25 23.23
N VAL A 12 18.28 -51.52 23.47
CA VAL A 12 17.26 -50.47 23.61
C VAL A 12 17.53 -49.58 24.83
N SER A 13 17.87 -50.17 25.98
CA SER A 13 18.22 -49.44 27.20
C SER A 13 19.47 -48.57 27.02
N PHE A 14 20.50 -49.07 26.35
CA PHE A 14 21.72 -48.32 26.04
C PHE A 14 21.45 -47.13 25.12
N VAL A 15 20.69 -47.34 24.03
CA VAL A 15 20.29 -46.28 23.09
C VAL A 15 19.45 -45.22 23.79
N LEU A 16 18.49 -45.63 24.64
CA LEU A 16 17.68 -44.70 25.43
C LEU A 16 18.52 -43.89 26.43
N GLY A 17 19.50 -44.52 27.08
CA GLY A 17 20.44 -43.84 27.99
C GLY A 17 21.30 -42.79 27.28
N PHE A 18 21.85 -43.14 26.11
CA PHE A 18 22.62 -42.22 25.27
C PHE A 18 21.77 -41.03 24.81
N PHE A 19 20.53 -41.29 24.39
CA PHE A 19 19.59 -40.26 23.96
C PHE A 19 19.20 -39.30 25.09
N LYS A 20 18.96 -39.82 26.31
CA LYS A 20 18.72 -39.03 27.52
C LYS A 20 19.91 -38.13 27.85
N SER A 21 21.13 -38.63 27.73
CA SER A 21 22.35 -37.86 27.97
C SER A 21 22.52 -36.70 26.98
N ARG A 22 22.36 -36.94 25.67
CA ARG A 22 22.42 -35.87 24.65
C ARG A 22 21.34 -34.82 24.85
N LYS A 23 20.12 -35.22 25.21
CA LYS A 23 19.02 -34.29 25.51
C LYS A 23 19.37 -33.38 26.70
N LYS A 24 19.97 -33.94 27.77
CA LYS A 24 20.41 -33.16 28.94
C LYS A 24 21.52 -32.17 28.57
N LEU A 25 22.51 -32.61 27.79
CA LEU A 25 23.59 -31.74 27.31
C LEU A 25 23.05 -30.59 26.43
N SER A 26 22.13 -30.90 25.51
CA SER A 26 21.45 -29.90 24.67
C SER A 26 20.71 -28.85 25.50
N CYS A 27 19.99 -29.28 26.55
CA CYS A 27 19.32 -28.38 27.48
C CYS A 27 20.31 -27.42 28.15
N SER A 28 21.45 -27.93 28.63
CA SER A 28 22.51 -27.10 29.23
C SER A 28 23.05 -26.04 28.25
N LYS A 29 23.31 -26.43 26.99
CA LYS A 29 23.73 -25.48 25.94
C LYS A 29 22.67 -24.40 25.68
N THR A 30 21.40 -24.78 25.67
CA THR A 30 20.29 -23.84 25.47
C THR A 30 20.18 -22.84 26.62
N VAL A 31 20.38 -23.28 27.87
CA VAL A 31 20.41 -22.38 29.03
C VAL A 31 21.54 -21.36 28.91
N GLN A 32 22.74 -21.79 28.52
CA GLN A 32 23.87 -20.88 28.25
C GLN A 32 23.54 -19.89 27.11
N GLY A 33 22.96 -20.38 26.01
CA GLY A 33 22.53 -19.53 24.90
C GLY A 33 21.50 -18.47 25.31
N ASN A 34 20.53 -18.85 26.15
CA ASN A 34 19.53 -17.90 26.68
C ASN A 34 20.17 -16.84 27.59
N GLN A 35 21.14 -17.23 28.43
CA GLN A 35 21.88 -16.28 29.27
C GLN A 35 22.66 -15.28 28.41
N LEU A 36 23.40 -15.76 27.40
CA LEU A 36 24.13 -14.90 26.47
C LEU A 36 23.20 -13.96 25.68
N ALA A 37 22.04 -14.46 25.24
CA ALA A 37 21.04 -13.62 24.59
C ALA A 37 20.48 -12.54 25.53
N SER A 38 20.32 -12.84 26.82
CA SER A 38 19.87 -11.85 27.82
C SER A 38 20.91 -10.75 28.08
N THR A 39 22.20 -11.07 27.94
CA THR A 39 23.30 -10.09 28.00
C THR A 39 23.59 -9.43 26.65
N GLN A 40 22.73 -9.64 25.65
CA GLN A 40 22.86 -9.13 24.27
C GLN A 40 24.08 -9.67 23.50
N SER A 41 24.73 -10.73 24.00
CA SER A 41 25.82 -11.44 23.34
C SER A 41 25.27 -12.41 22.27
N TYR A 42 24.59 -11.88 21.26
CA TYR A 42 23.82 -12.68 20.28
C TYR A 42 24.68 -13.64 19.46
N ALA A 43 25.90 -13.25 19.07
CA ALA A 43 26.79 -14.09 18.29
C ALA A 43 27.20 -15.36 19.05
N GLU A 44 27.58 -15.22 20.32
CA GLU A 44 27.93 -16.35 21.18
C GLU A 44 26.69 -17.22 21.52
N ALA A 45 25.51 -16.58 21.68
CA ALA A 45 24.27 -17.30 21.87
C ALA A 45 23.94 -18.20 20.67
N ILE A 46 24.17 -17.72 19.43
CA ILE A 46 23.99 -18.49 18.20
C ILE A 46 24.88 -19.74 18.19
N GLU A 47 26.14 -19.63 18.62
CA GLU A 47 27.03 -20.78 18.74
C GLU A 47 26.47 -21.82 19.72
N LYS A 48 25.97 -21.39 20.89
CA LYS A 48 25.37 -22.30 21.87
C LYS A 48 24.09 -22.97 21.37
N PHE A 49 23.21 -22.24 20.67
CA PHE A 49 22.04 -22.87 20.05
C PHE A 49 22.43 -23.81 18.91
N THR A 50 23.47 -23.49 18.14
CA THR A 50 23.99 -24.37 17.09
C THR A 50 24.57 -25.67 17.67
N GLU A 51 25.30 -25.60 18.78
CA GLU A 51 25.73 -26.78 19.55
C GLU A 51 24.52 -27.59 20.04
N ALA A 52 23.47 -26.96 20.57
CA ALA A 52 22.24 -27.63 21.00
C ALA A 52 21.53 -28.35 19.85
N ILE A 53 21.39 -27.70 18.69
CA ILE A 53 20.78 -28.28 17.48
C ILE A 53 21.55 -29.52 17.01
N LYS A 54 22.89 -29.48 17.00
CA LYS A 54 23.74 -30.64 16.65
C LYS A 54 23.52 -31.83 17.60
N LEU A 55 23.17 -31.55 18.86
CA LEU A 55 22.91 -32.58 19.86
C LEU A 55 21.49 -33.14 19.76
N TYR A 56 20.50 -32.28 19.52
CA TYR A 56 19.08 -32.63 19.50
C TYR A 56 18.29 -31.74 18.50
N PRO A 57 18.23 -32.11 17.20
CA PRO A 57 17.69 -31.25 16.14
C PRO A 57 16.15 -31.25 16.05
N GLN A 58 15.44 -31.98 16.92
CA GLN A 58 13.98 -32.06 16.88
C GLN A 58 13.28 -31.01 17.77
N ASP A 59 14.04 -30.24 18.53
CA ASP A 59 13.45 -29.21 19.40
C ASP A 59 13.35 -27.87 18.68
N PHE A 60 12.13 -27.55 18.25
CA PHE A 60 11.81 -26.31 17.54
C PHE A 60 12.25 -25.04 18.29
N ARG A 61 12.33 -25.08 19.62
CA ARG A 61 12.68 -23.92 20.46
C ARG A 61 14.10 -23.43 20.18
N TYR A 62 15.01 -24.32 19.81
CA TYR A 62 16.40 -23.95 19.54
C TYR A 62 16.50 -23.11 18.28
N PHE A 63 15.78 -23.50 17.23
CA PHE A 63 15.69 -22.73 15.99
C PHE A 63 15.01 -21.38 16.24
N GLY A 64 13.89 -21.34 16.98
CA GLY A 64 13.25 -20.05 17.29
C GLY A 64 14.09 -19.11 18.15
N ASN A 65 14.90 -19.62 19.08
CA ASN A 65 15.81 -18.81 19.88
C ASN A 65 17.05 -18.35 19.07
N ARG A 66 17.56 -19.18 18.15
CA ARG A 66 18.64 -18.81 17.25
C ARG A 66 18.18 -17.80 16.20
N SER A 67 16.97 -17.97 15.65
CA SER A 67 16.28 -17.01 14.79
C SER A 67 16.18 -15.63 15.43
N TYR A 68 15.80 -15.56 16.72
CA TYR A 68 15.81 -14.29 17.47
C TYR A 68 17.19 -13.63 17.48
N CYS A 69 18.24 -14.40 17.75
CA CYS A 69 19.58 -13.84 17.79
C CYS A 69 20.04 -13.35 16.40
N PHE A 70 19.69 -14.07 15.33
CA PHE A 70 19.94 -13.61 13.96
C PHE A 70 19.19 -12.32 13.63
N GLU A 71 17.92 -12.20 14.03
CA GLU A 71 17.12 -10.98 13.86
C GLU A 71 17.76 -9.79 14.56
N ARG A 72 18.23 -9.96 15.80
CA ARG A 72 18.93 -8.92 16.57
C ARG A 72 20.27 -8.49 15.96
N LEU A 73 20.88 -9.34 15.13
CA LEU A 73 22.09 -9.04 14.38
C LEU A 73 21.83 -8.52 12.95
N GLY A 74 20.56 -8.32 12.56
CA GLY A 74 20.19 -7.89 11.21
C GLY A 74 20.36 -8.98 10.13
N LYS A 75 20.61 -10.23 10.53
CA LYS A 75 20.75 -11.38 9.62
C LYS A 75 19.37 -11.99 9.32
N TYR A 76 18.52 -11.21 8.65
CA TYR A 76 17.10 -11.56 8.52
C TYR A 76 16.83 -12.82 7.68
N ASN A 77 17.66 -13.11 6.66
CA ASN A 77 17.54 -14.36 5.90
C ASN A 77 17.79 -15.59 6.78
N ASP A 78 18.86 -15.59 7.57
CA ASP A 78 19.16 -16.68 8.51
C ASP A 78 18.07 -16.81 9.58
N ALA A 79 17.56 -15.67 10.07
CA ALA A 79 16.45 -15.63 11.01
C ALA A 79 15.18 -16.26 10.43
N LEU A 80 14.87 -15.97 9.16
CA LEU A 80 13.71 -16.51 8.47
C LEU A 80 13.83 -18.03 8.30
N MET A 81 14.97 -18.53 7.83
CA MET A 81 15.20 -19.97 7.67
C MET A 81 14.98 -20.73 8.98
N ASP A 82 15.54 -20.24 10.09
CA ASP A 82 15.36 -20.87 11.39
C ASP A 82 13.92 -20.78 11.90
N ALA A 83 13.25 -19.65 11.69
CA ALA A 83 11.84 -19.50 12.08
C ALA A 83 10.94 -20.47 11.32
N GLU A 84 11.20 -20.68 10.02
CA GLU A 84 10.47 -21.62 9.18
C GLU A 84 10.68 -23.08 9.63
N ILE A 85 11.91 -23.45 9.96
CA ILE A 85 12.18 -24.77 10.55
C ILE A 85 11.41 -24.93 11.86
N ALA A 86 11.39 -23.91 12.73
CA ALA A 86 10.69 -23.99 14.01
C ALA A 86 9.18 -24.20 13.85
N VAL A 87 8.51 -23.46 12.97
CA VAL A 87 7.07 -23.62 12.72
C VAL A 87 6.74 -24.90 11.97
N ASN A 88 7.65 -25.41 11.13
CA ASN A 88 7.47 -26.71 10.47
C ASN A 88 7.55 -27.88 11.46
N ILE A 89 8.45 -27.78 12.46
CA ILE A 89 8.55 -28.78 13.53
C ILE A 89 7.37 -28.68 14.50
N ASN A 90 6.93 -27.46 14.84
CA ASN A 90 5.77 -27.24 15.71
C ASN A 90 4.83 -26.14 15.17
N PRO A 91 3.79 -26.52 14.40
CA PRO A 91 2.85 -25.58 13.78
C PRO A 91 1.90 -24.87 14.74
N ILE A 92 1.85 -25.27 16.02
CA ILE A 92 0.97 -24.67 17.03
C ILE A 92 1.73 -23.77 18.00
N TRP A 93 2.94 -23.32 17.63
CA TRP A 93 3.77 -22.46 18.47
C TRP A 93 3.71 -20.98 18.03
N PRO A 94 2.93 -20.12 18.71
CA PRO A 94 2.73 -18.73 18.28
C PRO A 94 4.04 -17.95 18.17
N ARG A 95 4.97 -18.14 19.11
CA ARG A 95 6.26 -17.45 19.08
C ARG A 95 7.09 -17.78 17.83
N GLY A 96 6.93 -18.97 17.25
CA GLY A 96 7.62 -19.35 16.00
C GLY A 96 7.16 -18.49 14.84
N TYR A 97 5.85 -18.32 14.67
CA TYR A 97 5.29 -17.41 13.66
C TYR A 97 5.65 -15.96 13.93
N PHE A 98 5.71 -15.54 15.20
CA PHE A 98 6.16 -14.21 15.55
C PHE A 98 7.62 -13.97 15.14
N ARG A 99 8.51 -14.96 15.33
CA ARG A 99 9.90 -14.89 14.81
C ARG A 99 9.93 -14.81 13.29
N LYS A 100 9.09 -15.61 12.61
CA LYS A 100 8.96 -15.57 11.13
C LYS A 100 8.54 -14.17 10.67
N ALA A 101 7.52 -13.59 11.31
CA ALA A 101 7.05 -12.25 10.99
C ALA A 101 8.15 -11.19 11.14
N ARG A 102 8.86 -11.18 12.27
CA ARG A 102 9.97 -10.25 12.53
C ARG A 102 11.08 -10.35 11.49
N ALA A 103 11.44 -11.57 11.08
CA ALA A 103 12.42 -11.78 10.02
C ALA A 103 11.91 -11.26 8.66
N CYS A 104 10.65 -11.53 8.30
CA CYS A 104 10.02 -11.01 7.09
C CYS A 104 9.95 -9.47 7.08
N ILE A 105 9.65 -8.83 8.23
CA ILE A 105 9.66 -7.36 8.36
C ILE A 105 11.05 -6.80 8.05
N GLY A 106 12.10 -7.40 8.61
CA GLY A 106 13.49 -7.00 8.33
C GLY A 106 13.89 -7.15 6.85
N LEU A 107 13.30 -8.13 6.16
CA LEU A 107 13.45 -8.34 4.71
C LEU A 107 12.49 -7.48 3.86
N LYS A 108 11.58 -6.71 4.48
CA LYS A 108 10.49 -5.97 3.82
C LYS A 108 9.48 -6.87 3.08
N HIS A 109 9.42 -8.14 3.45
CA HIS A 109 8.42 -9.09 2.95
C HIS A 109 7.12 -8.94 3.75
N TYR A 110 6.45 -7.81 3.59
CA TYR A 110 5.34 -7.42 4.49
C TYR A 110 4.08 -8.29 4.34
N ARG A 111 3.84 -8.86 3.15
CA ARG A 111 2.70 -9.78 2.95
C ARG A 111 2.88 -11.07 3.75
N GLU A 112 4.09 -11.64 3.69
CA GLU A 112 4.47 -12.83 4.45
C GLU A 112 4.48 -12.55 5.96
N ALA A 113 4.93 -11.37 6.37
CA ALA A 113 4.90 -10.95 7.76
C ALA A 113 3.47 -10.87 8.31
N GLU A 114 2.54 -10.26 7.55
CA GLU A 114 1.13 -10.18 7.92
C GLU A 114 0.51 -11.57 8.05
N SER A 115 0.75 -12.45 7.08
CA SER A 115 0.25 -13.83 7.15
C SER A 115 0.74 -14.54 8.41
N ALA A 116 2.03 -14.40 8.75
CA ALA A 116 2.60 -14.97 9.96
C ALA A 116 1.99 -14.37 11.24
N LEU A 117 1.77 -13.06 11.31
CA LEU A 117 1.14 -12.41 12.47
C LEU A 117 -0.34 -12.81 12.64
N CYS A 118 -1.08 -12.97 11.55
CA CYS A 118 -2.42 -13.54 11.59
C CYS A 118 -2.42 -14.97 12.17
N GLN A 119 -1.39 -15.78 11.88
CA GLN A 119 -1.22 -17.09 12.53
C GLN A 119 -0.87 -16.98 14.02
N VAL A 120 -0.13 -15.96 14.44
CA VAL A 120 0.11 -15.71 15.87
C VAL A 120 -1.22 -15.43 16.57
N ILE A 121 -2.04 -14.53 16.02
CA ILE A 121 -3.32 -14.13 16.62
C ILE A 121 -4.35 -15.27 16.60
N SER A 122 -4.33 -16.12 15.56
CA SER A 122 -5.22 -17.29 15.51
C SER A 122 -4.88 -18.34 16.59
N LEU A 123 -3.60 -18.47 16.94
CA LEU A 123 -3.13 -19.39 17.99
C LEU A 123 -3.15 -18.77 19.40
N ASP A 124 -2.94 -17.45 19.49
CA ASP A 124 -2.91 -16.68 20.73
C ASP A 124 -3.53 -15.28 20.51
N MET A 125 -4.85 -15.21 20.70
CA MET A 125 -5.64 -13.99 20.54
C MET A 125 -5.33 -12.91 21.60
N SER A 126 -4.63 -13.28 22.67
CA SER A 126 -4.25 -12.37 23.77
C SER A 126 -2.95 -11.61 23.50
N SER A 127 -2.21 -11.97 22.44
CA SER A 127 -0.93 -11.36 22.12
C SER A 127 -1.09 -9.93 21.59
N GLU A 128 -0.94 -8.94 22.48
CA GLU A 128 -1.00 -7.53 22.11
C GLU A 128 0.18 -7.10 21.22
N ASP A 129 1.38 -7.65 21.47
CA ASP A 129 2.56 -7.46 20.63
C ASP A 129 2.29 -7.86 19.17
N ALA A 130 1.58 -8.97 18.96
CA ALA A 130 1.25 -9.45 17.61
C ALA A 130 0.23 -8.55 16.91
N LYS A 131 -0.77 -8.03 17.63
CA LYS A 131 -1.75 -7.08 17.08
C LYS A 131 -1.09 -5.76 16.70
N GLN A 132 -0.23 -5.23 17.57
CA GLN A 132 0.49 -4.00 17.30
C GLN A 132 1.40 -4.14 16.08
N GLU A 133 2.17 -5.24 16.00
CA GLU A 133 3.01 -5.50 14.84
C GLU A 133 2.19 -5.73 13.56
N LEU A 134 1.01 -6.35 13.67
CA LEU A 134 0.11 -6.52 12.53
C LEU A 134 -0.34 -5.16 11.98
N MET A 135 -0.74 -4.23 12.84
CA MET A 135 -1.09 -2.86 12.44
C MET A 135 0.08 -2.14 11.76
N ASN A 136 1.29 -2.27 12.33
CA ASN A 136 2.51 -1.69 11.75
C ASN A 136 2.80 -2.26 10.35
N VAL A 137 2.73 -3.58 10.19
CA VAL A 137 2.97 -4.26 8.90
C VAL A 137 1.93 -3.83 7.86
N ARG A 138 0.65 -3.79 8.24
CA ARG A 138 -0.42 -3.34 7.33
C ARG A 138 -0.22 -1.88 6.90
N THR A 139 0.26 -1.03 7.79
CA THR A 139 0.62 0.37 7.48
C THR A 139 1.80 0.42 6.50
N LEU A 140 2.87 -0.35 6.73
CA LEU A 140 4.03 -0.43 5.83
C LEU A 140 3.62 -0.93 4.43
N ARG A 141 2.67 -1.86 4.32
CA ARG A 141 2.13 -2.31 3.03
C ARG A 141 1.48 -1.18 2.23
N LEU A 142 0.70 -0.32 2.89
CA LEU A 142 0.11 0.86 2.22
C LEU A 142 1.18 1.87 1.84
N MET A 143 2.21 2.05 2.67
CA MET A 143 3.33 2.92 2.35
C MET A 143 4.13 2.44 1.13
N GLU A 144 4.32 1.12 0.95
CA GLU A 144 4.93 0.56 -0.27
C GLU A 144 4.08 0.82 -1.52
N MET A 145 2.77 0.95 -1.38
CA MET A 145 1.86 1.33 -2.47
C MET A 145 1.88 2.85 -2.75
N GLY A 146 2.65 3.63 -1.99
CA GLY A 146 2.84 5.07 -2.18
C GLY A 146 1.94 5.96 -1.32
N PHE A 147 1.17 5.39 -0.38
CA PHE A 147 0.37 6.21 0.54
C PHE A 147 1.25 6.82 1.65
N PRO A 148 1.06 8.11 2.01
CA PRO A 148 1.73 8.72 3.15
C PRO A 148 1.49 7.96 4.46
N GLN A 149 2.48 7.97 5.36
CA GLN A 149 2.41 7.25 6.63
C GLN A 149 1.16 7.61 7.45
N GLN A 150 0.94 8.90 7.72
CA GLN A 150 -0.21 9.35 8.52
C GLN A 150 -1.56 8.93 7.93
N GLN A 151 -1.67 8.93 6.60
CA GLN A 151 -2.87 8.50 5.90
C GLN A 151 -3.06 6.98 6.00
N SER A 152 -1.97 6.22 5.90
CA SER A 152 -1.96 4.76 6.01
C SER A 152 -2.34 4.31 7.42
N GLU A 153 -1.73 4.90 8.44
CA GLU A 153 -2.02 4.61 9.86
C GLU A 153 -3.48 4.87 10.19
N ALA A 154 -4.02 6.03 9.78
CA ALA A 154 -5.42 6.37 10.00
C ALA A 154 -6.37 5.38 9.30
N ALA A 155 -6.04 4.94 8.08
CA ALA A 155 -6.86 4.00 7.35
C ALA A 155 -6.83 2.58 7.97
N ILE A 156 -5.67 2.11 8.42
CA ILE A 156 -5.55 0.81 9.08
C ILE A 156 -6.29 0.84 10.43
N TRP A 157 -6.19 1.92 11.19
CA TRP A 157 -6.94 2.09 12.43
C TRP A 157 -8.47 2.03 12.23
N GLU A 158 -8.96 2.56 11.10
CA GLU A 158 -10.39 2.61 10.78
C GLU A 158 -10.94 1.29 10.20
N TYR A 159 -10.17 0.60 9.35
CA TYR A 159 -10.67 -0.52 8.54
C TYR A 159 -10.06 -1.88 8.88
N ASP A 160 -9.10 -1.93 9.80
CA ASP A 160 -8.31 -3.10 10.25
C ASP A 160 -7.45 -3.75 9.15
N THR A 161 -8.00 -4.04 7.96
CA THR A 161 -7.33 -4.75 6.86
C THR A 161 -6.78 -3.83 5.78
N VAL A 162 -5.73 -4.28 5.08
CA VAL A 162 -5.12 -3.51 3.97
C VAL A 162 -6.09 -3.31 2.81
N ASP A 163 -6.88 -4.33 2.45
CA ASP A 163 -7.76 -4.28 1.29
C ASP A 163 -8.92 -3.29 1.52
N ALA A 164 -9.57 -3.34 2.69
CA ALA A 164 -10.63 -2.39 3.04
C ALA A 164 -10.08 -0.95 3.18
N ALA A 165 -8.90 -0.79 3.78
CA ALA A 165 -8.23 0.51 3.87
C ALA A 165 -7.89 1.06 2.47
N LEU A 166 -7.38 0.22 1.58
CA LEU A 166 -7.04 0.60 0.20
C LEU A 166 -8.29 1.06 -0.57
N GLU A 167 -9.39 0.30 -0.50
CA GLU A 167 -10.65 0.68 -1.14
C GLU A 167 -11.16 2.04 -0.63
N ALA A 168 -11.12 2.27 0.68
CA ALA A 168 -11.54 3.54 1.28
C ALA A 168 -10.65 4.71 0.84
N LEU A 169 -9.33 4.51 0.77
CA LEU A 169 -8.36 5.53 0.35
C LEU A 169 -8.53 5.88 -1.13
N LEU A 170 -8.73 4.88 -1.99
CA LEU A 170 -9.00 5.08 -3.41
C LEU A 170 -10.33 5.79 -3.61
N ARG A 171 -11.39 5.40 -2.89
CA ARG A 171 -12.69 6.07 -2.96
C ARG A 171 -12.62 7.54 -2.51
N LYS A 172 -11.87 7.87 -1.46
CA LYS A 172 -11.64 9.27 -1.04
C LYS A 172 -10.93 10.08 -2.13
N THR A 173 -9.98 9.47 -2.84
CA THR A 173 -9.27 10.09 -3.97
C THR A 173 -10.23 10.32 -5.14
N VAL A 174 -11.03 9.30 -5.48
CA VAL A 174 -12.04 9.36 -6.55
C VAL A 174 -13.12 10.39 -6.23
N ASN A 175 -13.59 10.47 -4.99
CA ASN A 175 -14.55 11.50 -4.55
C ASN A 175 -13.95 12.92 -4.60
N ARG A 176 -12.65 13.07 -4.38
CA ARG A 176 -11.94 14.34 -4.59
C ARG A 176 -11.88 14.74 -6.07
N SER A 177 -11.72 13.78 -6.97
CA SER A 177 -11.85 14.02 -8.42
C SER A 177 -13.30 14.19 -8.87
N LEU A 178 -14.27 13.53 -8.23
CA LEU A 178 -15.70 13.71 -8.51
C LEU A 178 -16.20 15.07 -8.04
N THR A 179 -15.74 15.60 -6.91
CA THR A 179 -16.02 17.00 -6.51
C THR A 179 -15.41 18.03 -7.47
N ILE A 180 -14.31 17.68 -8.16
CA ILE A 180 -13.79 18.50 -9.27
C ILE A 180 -14.69 18.36 -10.51
N LEU A 181 -15.21 17.16 -10.83
CA LEU A 181 -16.14 16.95 -11.94
C LEU A 181 -17.54 17.53 -11.70
N GLU A 182 -18.01 17.58 -10.45
CA GLU A 182 -19.23 18.32 -10.05
C GLU A 182 -19.04 19.84 -10.24
N ARG A 183 -17.82 20.38 -10.08
CA ARG A 183 -17.47 21.75 -10.48
C ARG A 183 -17.49 21.97 -12.00
N TYR A 184 -17.46 20.91 -12.80
CA TYR A 184 -17.57 20.95 -14.26
C TYR A 184 -18.96 20.61 -14.80
N ASN A 185 -19.95 20.36 -13.93
CA ASN A 185 -21.34 20.10 -14.34
C ASN A 185 -22.25 21.32 -14.22
N LEU A 186 -21.68 22.53 -14.09
CA LEU A 186 -22.44 23.76 -14.21
C LEU A 186 -23.01 23.86 -15.62
N ILE A 187 -24.31 24.11 -15.70
CA ILE A 187 -25.01 24.24 -16.97
C ILE A 187 -25.03 25.71 -17.33
N SER A 188 -24.12 26.08 -18.24
CA SER A 188 -23.93 27.45 -18.71
C SER A 188 -24.93 27.81 -19.81
N LEU A 189 -25.75 28.81 -19.53
CA LEU A 189 -26.54 29.51 -20.54
C LEU A 189 -25.82 30.78 -20.97
N TRP A 190 -25.65 30.93 -22.27
CA TRP A 190 -25.28 32.19 -22.88
C TRP A 190 -26.55 32.98 -23.20
N VAL A 191 -26.59 34.24 -22.77
CA VAL A 191 -27.69 35.18 -23.00
C VAL A 191 -27.15 36.31 -23.88
N GLY A 192 -27.65 36.41 -25.10
CA GLY A 192 -27.22 37.41 -26.07
C GLY A 192 -28.25 38.49 -26.34
N ASN A 193 -27.86 39.39 -27.24
CA ASN A 193 -28.67 40.52 -27.71
C ASN A 193 -28.95 41.57 -26.63
N LEU A 194 -28.01 41.76 -25.68
CA LEU A 194 -28.17 42.76 -24.63
C LEU A 194 -27.89 44.18 -25.15
N THR A 195 -28.69 45.15 -24.71
CA THR A 195 -28.49 46.58 -24.98
C THR A 195 -27.91 47.26 -23.75
N SER A 196 -27.36 48.47 -23.92
CA SER A 196 -26.83 49.27 -22.80
C SER A 196 -27.88 49.68 -21.76
N ALA A 197 -29.16 49.47 -22.05
CA ALA A 197 -30.27 49.70 -21.14
C ALA A 197 -30.56 48.50 -20.21
N VAL A 198 -30.00 47.31 -20.49
CA VAL A 198 -30.18 46.12 -19.66
C VAL A 198 -29.11 46.11 -18.56
N THR A 199 -29.56 46.07 -17.30
CA THR A 199 -28.66 45.97 -16.13
C THR A 199 -28.54 44.54 -15.63
N GLU A 200 -27.50 44.28 -14.83
CA GLU A 200 -27.26 42.98 -14.22
C GLU A 200 -28.41 42.56 -13.29
N ASP A 201 -28.87 43.46 -12.42
CA ASP A 201 -29.98 43.20 -11.49
C ASP A 201 -31.26 42.77 -12.22
N MET A 202 -31.60 43.41 -13.34
CA MET A 202 -32.78 43.04 -14.14
C MET A 202 -32.70 41.59 -14.62
N LEU A 203 -31.52 41.16 -15.09
CA LEU A 203 -31.31 39.78 -15.56
C LEU A 203 -31.21 38.80 -14.39
N GLN A 204 -30.57 39.14 -13.27
CA GLN A 204 -30.51 38.26 -12.11
C GLN A 204 -31.91 38.02 -11.53
N THR A 205 -32.73 39.07 -11.37
CA THR A 205 -34.13 38.93 -10.93
C THR A 205 -34.94 38.10 -11.92
N LEU A 206 -34.70 38.24 -13.23
CA LEU A 206 -35.40 37.46 -14.24
C LEU A 206 -35.01 35.96 -14.23
N PHE A 207 -33.75 35.62 -14.00
CA PHE A 207 -33.25 34.24 -14.08
C PHE A 207 -33.32 33.47 -12.75
N SER A 208 -33.32 34.16 -11.60
CA SER A 208 -33.36 33.55 -10.27
C SER A 208 -34.60 32.68 -9.96
N PRO A 209 -35.81 32.93 -10.50
CA PRO A 209 -36.98 32.09 -10.21
C PRO A 209 -36.88 30.68 -10.79
N PHE A 210 -36.05 30.46 -11.82
CA PHE A 210 -35.96 29.18 -12.52
C PHE A 210 -35.05 28.17 -11.80
N GLY A 211 -34.16 28.64 -10.92
CA GLY A 211 -33.31 27.80 -10.09
C GLY A 211 -32.16 28.59 -9.44
N GLN A 212 -31.38 27.92 -8.59
CA GLN A 212 -30.24 28.53 -7.94
C GLN A 212 -29.15 28.86 -8.97
N ILE A 213 -28.86 30.16 -9.12
CA ILE A 213 -27.76 30.65 -9.95
C ILE A 213 -26.46 30.49 -9.15
N HIS A 214 -25.52 29.71 -9.68
CA HIS A 214 -24.20 29.54 -9.08
C HIS A 214 -23.29 30.73 -9.40
N SER A 215 -23.33 31.24 -10.63
CA SER A 215 -22.65 32.48 -11.00
C SER A 215 -23.33 33.17 -12.17
N PHE A 216 -23.27 34.49 -12.13
CA PHE A 216 -23.77 35.37 -13.16
C PHE A 216 -22.64 36.29 -13.62
N ARG A 217 -22.50 36.51 -14.92
CA ARG A 217 -21.51 37.43 -15.48
C ARG A 217 -22.08 38.15 -16.69
N MET A 218 -22.15 39.47 -16.63
CA MET A 218 -22.51 40.30 -17.78
C MET A 218 -21.25 40.90 -18.43
N LEU A 219 -21.18 40.84 -19.75
CA LEU A 219 -20.13 41.45 -20.57
C LEU A 219 -20.80 42.48 -21.50
N LEU A 220 -20.91 43.71 -21.03
CA LEU A 220 -21.56 44.81 -21.76
C LEU A 220 -20.88 45.09 -23.11
N ASP A 221 -19.55 45.03 -23.17
CA ASP A 221 -18.76 45.20 -24.41
C ASP A 221 -19.15 44.18 -25.50
N ARG A 222 -19.55 42.98 -25.08
CA ARG A 222 -19.91 41.86 -25.97
C ARG A 222 -21.42 41.66 -26.07
N LYS A 223 -22.21 42.55 -25.46
CA LYS A 223 -23.68 42.51 -25.47
C LYS A 223 -24.24 41.13 -25.08
N CYS A 224 -23.60 40.45 -24.12
CA CYS A 224 -24.01 39.14 -23.65
C CYS A 224 -23.75 38.92 -22.15
N ALA A 225 -24.44 37.94 -21.58
CA ALA A 225 -24.28 37.48 -20.21
C ALA A 225 -24.18 35.97 -20.15
N PHE A 226 -23.59 35.46 -19.08
CA PHE A 226 -23.46 34.05 -18.77
C PHE A 226 -24.15 33.76 -17.44
N VAL A 227 -25.07 32.80 -17.47
CA VAL A 227 -25.79 32.34 -16.28
C VAL A 227 -25.47 30.87 -16.10
N ASN A 228 -24.91 30.52 -14.95
CA ASN A 228 -24.54 29.15 -14.62
C ASN A 228 -25.50 28.60 -13.57
N TYR A 229 -26.23 27.55 -13.94
CA TYR A 229 -27.09 26.82 -13.02
C TYR A 229 -26.39 25.59 -12.46
N THR A 230 -26.79 25.20 -11.25
CA THR A 230 -26.34 23.96 -10.60
C THR A 230 -27.04 22.71 -11.17
N THR A 231 -28.17 22.88 -11.85
CA THR A 231 -28.98 21.78 -12.41
C THR A 231 -29.37 22.06 -13.86
N LYS A 232 -29.46 21.00 -14.67
CA LYS A 232 -29.84 21.11 -16.09
C LYS A 232 -31.30 21.49 -16.25
N GLU A 233 -32.15 20.99 -15.35
CA GLU A 233 -33.59 21.23 -15.37
C GLU A 233 -33.91 22.70 -15.13
N ALA A 234 -33.15 23.40 -14.28
CA ALA A 234 -33.29 24.84 -14.09
C ALA A 234 -32.90 25.62 -15.35
N ALA A 235 -31.80 25.21 -16.00
CA ALA A 235 -31.33 25.84 -17.23
C ALA A 235 -32.28 25.61 -18.42
N ASP A 236 -32.83 24.39 -18.57
CA ASP A 236 -33.83 24.07 -19.60
C ASP A 236 -35.11 24.91 -19.42
N ARG A 237 -35.61 25.03 -18.18
CA ARG A 237 -36.77 25.89 -17.88
C ARG A 237 -36.48 27.36 -18.18
N ALA A 238 -35.33 27.88 -17.74
CA ALA A 238 -34.93 29.26 -18.01
C ALA A 238 -34.82 29.52 -19.51
N LEU A 239 -34.21 28.61 -20.27
CA LEU A 239 -34.11 28.73 -21.72
C LEU A 239 -35.49 28.72 -22.37
N TRP A 240 -36.35 27.74 -22.07
CA TRP A 240 -37.68 27.66 -22.70
C TRP A 240 -38.60 28.83 -22.35
N SER A 241 -38.54 29.34 -21.11
CA SER A 241 -39.42 30.42 -20.66
C SER A 241 -38.94 31.81 -21.06
N LEU A 242 -37.62 32.02 -21.18
CA LEU A 242 -37.05 33.35 -21.44
C LEU A 242 -36.51 33.53 -22.87
N GLN A 243 -36.59 32.49 -23.71
CA GLN A 243 -36.20 32.61 -25.11
C GLN A 243 -37.08 33.63 -25.83
N GLY A 244 -36.46 34.67 -26.40
CA GLY A 244 -37.16 35.75 -27.10
C GLY A 244 -37.89 36.73 -26.18
N TYR A 245 -37.73 36.61 -24.85
CA TYR A 245 -38.37 37.51 -23.88
C TYR A 245 -37.87 38.94 -24.06
N GLN A 246 -38.80 39.91 -24.05
CA GLN A 246 -38.48 41.31 -24.32
C GLN A 246 -38.08 42.04 -23.03
N VAL A 247 -36.84 42.51 -22.96
CA VAL A 247 -36.31 43.33 -21.85
C VAL A 247 -35.71 44.59 -22.44
N ALA A 248 -36.10 45.76 -21.94
CA ALA A 248 -35.53 47.06 -22.37
C ALA A 248 -35.39 47.21 -23.90
N ASN A 249 -36.47 46.92 -24.63
CA ASN A 249 -36.57 46.98 -26.10
C ASN A 249 -35.66 46.01 -26.88
N THR A 250 -35.18 44.95 -26.24
CA THR A 250 -34.48 43.86 -26.93
C THR A 250 -35.07 42.50 -26.60
N ASN A 251 -35.00 41.57 -27.54
CA ASN A 251 -35.43 40.19 -27.34
C ASN A 251 -34.21 39.34 -26.97
N LEU A 252 -34.28 38.69 -25.81
CA LEU A 252 -33.19 37.85 -25.31
C LEU A 252 -32.99 36.62 -26.21
N LEU A 253 -31.73 36.32 -26.52
CA LEU A 253 -31.34 35.09 -27.20
C LEU A 253 -30.59 34.19 -26.23
N ILE A 254 -31.19 33.08 -25.83
CA ILE A 254 -30.59 32.15 -24.88
C ILE A 254 -30.16 30.88 -25.59
N ARG A 255 -28.94 30.43 -25.32
CA ARG A 255 -28.43 29.16 -25.84
C ARG A 255 -27.65 28.44 -24.75
N PHE A 256 -27.71 27.11 -24.77
CA PHE A 256 -26.67 26.34 -24.11
C PHE A 256 -25.34 26.70 -24.74
N GLN A 257 -24.36 26.98 -23.91
CA GLN A 257 -23.00 27.00 -24.39
C GLN A 257 -22.68 25.58 -24.88
N SER A 258 -22.54 25.42 -26.20
CA SER A 258 -22.08 24.15 -26.75
C SER A 258 -20.78 23.80 -26.04
N ALA A 259 -20.70 22.59 -25.48
CA ALA A 259 -19.45 22.02 -24.99
C ALA A 259 -18.54 21.77 -26.21
N SER A 260 -18.06 22.82 -26.86
CA SER A 260 -16.94 22.74 -27.80
C SER A 260 -15.72 22.42 -26.95
N THR A 261 -15.47 21.13 -26.74
CA THR A 261 -14.15 20.45 -26.78
C THR A 261 -12.93 21.37 -26.80
N LYS A 262 -12.75 22.21 -25.78
CA LYS A 262 -11.54 23.05 -25.60
C LYS A 262 -10.88 22.88 -24.24
N SER A 263 -11.32 21.95 -23.39
CA SER A 263 -10.62 21.68 -22.11
C SER A 263 -10.32 20.21 -21.79
N VAL A 264 -10.46 19.29 -22.74
CA VAL A 264 -10.06 17.88 -22.53
C VAL A 264 -8.92 17.43 -23.45
N ALA A 265 -8.73 18.07 -24.61
CA ALA A 265 -7.61 17.78 -25.51
C ALA A 265 -6.25 18.35 -25.06
N ALA A 266 -6.22 19.24 -24.07
CA ALA A 266 -4.97 19.75 -23.47
C ALA A 266 -4.48 18.93 -22.27
N ALA A 267 -5.30 18.00 -21.75
CA ALA A 267 -4.98 17.16 -20.60
C ALA A 267 -4.63 15.70 -20.96
N PHE A 268 -4.74 15.32 -22.24
CA PHE A 268 -4.31 14.04 -22.77
C PHE A 268 -3.38 14.24 -23.97
N GLN A 269 -2.24 14.91 -23.73
CA GLN A 269 -1.04 14.56 -24.50
C GLN A 269 -0.49 13.28 -23.88
N GLN A 270 -0.37 12.24 -24.70
CA GLN A 270 0.37 11.03 -24.36
C GLN A 270 1.76 11.41 -23.81
N PRO A 271 2.33 10.64 -22.86
CA PRO A 271 3.68 10.91 -22.38
C PRO A 271 4.63 10.89 -23.57
N GLN A 272 5.27 12.05 -23.83
CA GLN A 272 6.36 12.12 -24.78
C GLN A 272 7.45 11.13 -24.34
N ALA A 273 7.88 10.31 -25.29
CA ALA A 273 9.02 9.42 -25.12
C ALA A 273 10.23 10.23 -24.64
N VAL A 274 10.80 9.79 -23.53
CA VAL A 274 12.05 10.32 -22.98
C VAL A 274 13.13 10.23 -24.07
N PRO A 275 13.83 11.31 -24.44
CA PRO A 275 14.94 11.22 -25.37
C PRO A 275 16.10 10.43 -24.73
N PRO A 276 16.80 9.57 -25.49
CA PRO A 276 17.92 8.80 -24.95
C PRO A 276 19.07 9.73 -24.52
N PRO A 277 19.84 9.33 -23.49
CA PRO A 277 20.93 10.14 -22.97
C PRO A 277 22.08 10.30 -24.00
N PRO A 278 22.84 11.41 -23.94
CA PRO A 278 23.94 11.64 -24.87
C PRO A 278 25.05 10.61 -24.65
N ALA A 279 25.42 9.94 -25.74
CA ALA A 279 26.51 8.97 -25.78
C ALA A 279 27.84 9.62 -25.36
N SER A 280 28.49 9.04 -24.35
CA SER A 280 29.84 9.41 -23.97
C SER A 280 30.80 8.94 -25.07
N LYS A 281 31.58 9.87 -25.61
CA LYS A 281 32.69 9.57 -26.50
C LYS A 281 33.86 9.10 -25.65
N ASN A 282 33.95 7.80 -25.39
CA ASN A 282 35.23 7.17 -25.10
C ASN A 282 35.83 6.64 -26.40
N GLY A 283 36.86 7.34 -26.88
CA GLY A 283 37.71 6.88 -27.96
C GLY A 283 38.47 5.63 -27.53
N PHE A 284 38.20 4.52 -28.21
CA PHE A 284 39.15 3.42 -28.32
C PHE A 284 39.50 3.26 -29.80
N SER A 285 40.70 3.71 -30.13
CA SER A 285 41.36 3.48 -31.41
C SER A 285 41.48 1.99 -31.67
N LYS A 286 41.05 1.57 -32.85
CA LYS A 286 41.37 0.26 -33.43
C LYS A 286 42.21 0.52 -34.67
N MET A 287 43.50 0.21 -34.60
CA MET A 287 44.36 -0.02 -35.77
C MET A 287 45.16 -1.28 -35.44
N GLN A 288 44.72 -2.41 -35.99
CA GLN A 288 45.28 -3.05 -37.20
C GLN A 288 46.46 -3.96 -36.85
N SER A 289 46.22 -5.26 -37.00
CA SER A 289 47.28 -6.22 -37.26
C SER A 289 47.86 -5.98 -38.66
N LYS A 290 49.18 -6.00 -38.79
CA LYS A 290 49.85 -6.73 -39.88
C LYS A 290 51.33 -6.95 -39.58
N ASN A 291 51.75 -8.17 -39.93
CA ASN A 291 53.08 -8.65 -40.31
C ASN A 291 54.04 -9.07 -39.19
N GLY A 292 54.44 -10.33 -39.24
CA GLY A 292 55.61 -10.86 -38.54
C GLY A 292 56.91 -10.63 -39.32
N PHE A 293 58.02 -11.01 -38.72
CA PHE A 293 59.22 -11.63 -39.31
C PHE A 293 60.27 -11.80 -38.19
N HIS A 294 60.91 -12.97 -38.18
CA HIS A 294 62.10 -13.42 -37.42
C HIS A 294 62.01 -13.58 -35.90
#